data_AF-A0A6G1Z7D5-F1
#
_entry.id   AF-A0A6G1Z7D5-F1
#
_cell.length_a   1.000
_cell.length_b   1.000
_cell.length_c   1.000
_cell.angle_alpha   90.00
_cell.angle_beta   90.00
_cell.angle_gamma   90.00
#
_symmetry.space_group_name_H-M   'P 1'
#
loop_
_entity.id
_entity.type
_entity.pdbx_description
1 polymer ?
#
loop_
_entity_poly.entity_id
_entity_poly.type
_entity_poly.pdbx_seq_one_letter_code
_entity_poly.pdbx_strand_id
1 'polypeptide(L)'
;MPPRARRLGGLVVLAVFVILSMSAVSSVSAIDLTPADLFDDGRAEPDGVEDAEAVRLVSVGPEQDRLWPFTSRGKSFDTLTLPINVVVEGDSARVRSLLVYSQDARWDETNESWKEVPGERNLSSADGSVWGPATGADRYTYVDTDAPGALWVDESTQLHDGTYFGSRIHLRLYGVGSQGNSWTAIQAHRDYWDWFRLRHTVTGLAGPQHTVERDLMDQPAVTEVRRVRYGNGGIFDADGWVTVVELAPPQLVSEESVDDQPVSDDTASSTNNDVDDAEPEPTSSTIELTDSLVVLSLVALAIAGVGGLATFARDGDRTGALTERFHRSRLGDPRVQRAIALFATLVLLPLFIRWVALVLEGFAPNHPKIIAGLLYPVFALGPPAVALWLPRGYSSERWFGLAFLGYGIGLVVDFGFVGVSVVPLDLVLHRFVVLVSLGLLAVVGHRRSGFDDANSLALPATIGLWILLLLWPLFLGV
;
A
#
# COMPACT_ATOMS: atom_id res chain seq x y z
N MET A 1 46.94 4.28 -12.09
CA MET A 1 45.82 3.35 -12.36
C MET A 1 45.04 3.86 -13.57
N PRO A 2 44.78 3.03 -14.60
CA PRO A 2 44.27 3.52 -15.88
C PRO A 2 42.74 3.76 -15.85
N PRO A 3 42.20 4.60 -16.76
CA PRO A 3 40.80 5.04 -16.80
C PRO A 3 39.76 3.94 -17.05
N ARG A 4 40.17 2.70 -17.36
CA ARG A 4 39.26 1.56 -17.57
C ARG A 4 38.59 1.06 -16.27
N ALA A 5 39.24 1.21 -15.12
CA ALA A 5 38.69 0.74 -13.83
C ALA A 5 37.51 1.58 -13.30
N ARG A 6 37.39 2.85 -13.71
CA ARG A 6 36.28 3.74 -13.31
C ARG A 6 34.97 3.39 -14.03
N ARG A 7 35.02 2.91 -15.27
CA ARG A 7 33.83 2.46 -16.02
C ARG A 7 33.29 1.13 -15.51
N LEU A 8 34.16 0.22 -15.06
CA LEU A 8 33.73 -1.04 -14.45
C LEU A 8 32.98 -0.84 -13.13
N GLY A 9 33.38 0.13 -12.30
CA GLY A 9 32.69 0.40 -11.03
C GLY A 9 31.24 0.86 -11.21
N GLY A 10 30.96 1.70 -12.21
CA GLY A 10 29.60 2.12 -12.54
C GLY A 10 28.75 0.98 -13.12
N LEU A 11 29.36 0.12 -13.93
CA LEU A 11 28.71 -1.06 -14.52
C LEU A 11 28.38 -2.14 -13.48
N VAL A 12 29.25 -2.34 -12.49
CA VAL A 12 28.99 -3.27 -11.38
C VAL A 12 27.89 -2.75 -10.48
N VAL A 13 27.86 -1.44 -10.19
CA VAL A 13 26.78 -0.84 -9.40
C VAL A 13 25.45 -0.88 -10.15
N LEU A 14 25.45 -0.63 -11.47
CA LEU A 14 24.27 -0.80 -12.33
C LEU A 14 23.81 -2.26 -12.39
N ALA A 15 24.73 -3.21 -12.52
CA ALA A 15 24.41 -4.64 -12.53
C ALA A 15 23.86 -5.11 -11.17
N VAL A 16 24.43 -4.64 -10.06
CA VAL A 16 23.91 -4.91 -8.71
C VAL A 16 22.55 -4.25 -8.51
N PHE A 17 22.33 -3.04 -9.04
CA PHE A 17 21.02 -2.38 -9.05
C PHE A 17 20.01 -3.21 -9.84
N VAL A 18 20.32 -3.63 -11.06
CA VAL A 18 19.44 -4.47 -11.89
C VAL A 18 19.17 -5.81 -11.21
N ILE A 19 20.18 -6.47 -10.65
CA ILE A 19 20.02 -7.75 -9.95
C ILE A 19 19.17 -7.58 -8.68
N LEU A 20 19.40 -6.53 -7.88
CA LEU A 20 18.57 -6.25 -6.70
C LEU A 20 17.13 -5.90 -7.09
N SER A 21 16.95 -5.12 -8.17
CA SER A 21 15.64 -4.79 -8.74
C SER A 21 14.90 -6.04 -9.20
N MET A 22 15.58 -6.94 -9.91
CA MET A 22 15.00 -8.20 -10.39
C MET A 22 14.73 -9.17 -9.23
N SER A 23 15.57 -9.19 -8.20
CA SER A 23 15.37 -10.05 -7.03
C SER A 23 14.24 -9.60 -6.10
N ALA A 24 13.92 -8.30 -6.06
CA ALA A 24 12.74 -7.78 -5.37
C ALA A 24 11.42 -8.14 -6.10
N VAL A 25 11.51 -8.59 -7.36
CA VAL A 25 10.37 -9.00 -8.22
C VAL A 25 10.20 -10.53 -8.25
N SER A 26 11.00 -11.30 -7.49
CA SER A 26 11.07 -12.78 -7.59
C SER A 26 9.78 -13.56 -7.24
N SER A 27 8.70 -12.89 -6.88
CA SER A 27 7.38 -13.53 -6.70
C SER A 27 6.54 -13.53 -7.99
N VAL A 28 7.02 -12.90 -9.07
CA VAL A 28 6.35 -12.90 -10.37
C VAL A 28 7.07 -13.90 -11.26
N SER A 29 6.34 -14.95 -11.65
CA SER A 29 6.75 -15.89 -12.71
C SER A 29 7.45 -15.13 -13.83
N ALA A 30 8.64 -15.60 -14.22
CA ALA A 30 9.49 -14.97 -15.22
C ALA A 30 8.67 -14.45 -16.41
N ILE A 31 8.47 -13.13 -16.45
CA ILE A 31 7.95 -12.45 -17.63
C ILE A 31 9.06 -12.53 -18.66
N ASP A 32 8.80 -13.23 -19.76
CA ASP A 32 9.69 -13.24 -20.92
C ASP A 32 9.72 -11.81 -21.46
N LEU A 33 10.84 -11.11 -21.25
CA LEU A 33 11.01 -9.74 -21.72
C LEU A 33 11.57 -9.79 -23.13
N THR A 34 10.75 -10.24 -24.10
CA THR A 34 11.09 -10.04 -25.50
C THR A 34 10.63 -8.65 -25.95
N PRO A 35 11.34 -7.98 -26.87
CA PRO A 35 10.87 -6.71 -27.43
C PRO A 35 9.51 -6.79 -28.13
N ALA A 36 8.99 -8.00 -28.39
CA ALA A 36 7.66 -8.21 -28.91
C ALA A 36 6.57 -8.04 -27.83
N ASP A 37 6.85 -8.41 -26.57
CA ASP A 37 5.90 -8.26 -25.44
C ASP A 37 5.78 -6.81 -24.94
N LEU A 38 6.78 -5.97 -25.22
CA LEU A 38 6.73 -4.52 -24.96
C LEU A 38 5.78 -3.77 -25.91
N PHE A 39 5.32 -4.42 -26.98
CA PHE A 39 4.40 -3.88 -28.00
C PHE A 39 3.34 -4.91 -28.40
N ASP A 40 3.02 -5.88 -27.54
CA ASP A 40 1.87 -6.73 -27.78
C ASP A 40 0.61 -5.91 -27.51
N ASP A 41 0.04 -5.37 -28.60
CA ASP A 41 -1.29 -4.79 -28.65
C ASP A 41 -2.34 -5.90 -28.49
N GLY A 42 -2.23 -6.71 -27.44
CA GLY A 42 -3.27 -7.64 -26.99
C GLY A 42 -4.50 -6.82 -26.61
N ARG A 43 -5.23 -6.36 -27.62
CA ARG A 43 -6.43 -5.53 -27.52
C ARG A 43 -7.49 -6.38 -26.83
N ALA A 44 -7.47 -6.37 -25.50
CA ALA A 44 -8.71 -6.11 -24.79
C ALA A 44 -9.29 -4.84 -25.42
N GLU A 45 -10.56 -4.90 -25.85
CA GLU A 45 -11.28 -3.70 -26.29
C GLU A 45 -10.99 -2.54 -25.32
N PRO A 46 -10.88 -1.29 -25.80
CA PRO A 46 -10.67 -0.15 -24.92
C PRO A 46 -11.92 0.04 -24.06
N ASP A 47 -12.02 -0.71 -22.97
CA ASP A 47 -13.09 -0.65 -21.95
C ASP A 47 -12.87 0.52 -20.97
N GLY A 48 -11.89 1.40 -21.26
CA GLY A 48 -11.69 2.64 -20.53
C GLY A 48 -12.72 3.67 -20.95
N VAL A 49 -13.48 4.15 -19.98
CA VAL A 49 -14.36 5.31 -20.16
C VAL A 49 -13.51 6.53 -20.50
N GLU A 50 -13.59 7.02 -21.74
CA GLU A 50 -12.86 8.23 -22.17
C GLU A 50 -13.50 9.51 -21.60
N ASP A 51 -14.82 9.52 -21.40
CA ASP A 51 -15.59 10.65 -20.87
C ASP A 51 -16.74 10.18 -19.96
N ALA A 52 -17.03 10.93 -18.89
CA ALA A 52 -18.16 10.69 -18.00
C ALA A 52 -19.50 10.71 -18.75
N GLU A 53 -19.63 11.52 -19.81
CA GLU A 53 -20.83 11.56 -20.65
C GLU A 53 -21.08 10.25 -21.42
N ALA A 54 -20.05 9.44 -21.64
CA ALA A 54 -20.16 8.14 -22.31
C ALA A 54 -20.67 7.02 -21.38
N VAL A 55 -20.66 7.24 -20.07
CA VAL A 55 -21.07 6.26 -19.07
C VAL A 55 -22.59 6.10 -19.07
N ARG A 56 -23.04 4.85 -19.10
CA ARG A 56 -24.45 4.51 -18.99
C ARG A 56 -24.75 3.93 -17.62
N LEU A 57 -25.95 4.21 -17.11
CA LEU A 57 -26.45 3.52 -15.93
C LEU A 57 -26.64 2.03 -16.25
N VAL A 58 -26.30 1.19 -15.30
CA VAL A 58 -26.41 -0.26 -15.39
C VAL A 58 -27.57 -0.76 -14.53
N SER A 59 -28.25 -1.81 -14.96
CA SER A 59 -29.34 -2.41 -14.19
C SER A 59 -28.80 -3.28 -13.06
N VAL A 60 -29.37 -3.13 -11.87
CA VAL A 60 -28.94 -3.76 -10.62
C VAL A 60 -30.15 -4.18 -9.79
N GLY A 61 -29.98 -5.26 -9.03
CA GLY A 61 -30.98 -5.73 -8.07
C GLY A 61 -32.23 -6.33 -8.73
N PRO A 62 -33.16 -6.82 -7.90
CA PRO A 62 -34.35 -7.55 -8.37
C PRO A 62 -35.36 -6.66 -9.11
N GLU A 63 -35.41 -5.37 -8.80
CA GLU A 63 -36.33 -4.40 -9.43
C GLU A 63 -35.76 -3.72 -10.69
N GLN A 64 -34.56 -4.11 -11.14
CA GLN A 64 -33.84 -3.48 -12.26
C GLN A 64 -33.55 -1.98 -12.03
N ASP A 65 -33.24 -1.62 -10.79
CA ASP A 65 -32.74 -0.30 -10.42
C ASP A 65 -31.55 0.09 -11.30
N ARG A 66 -31.37 1.38 -11.54
CA ARG A 66 -30.29 1.88 -12.39
C ARG A 66 -29.18 2.46 -11.52
N LEU A 67 -27.98 1.91 -11.63
CA LEU A 67 -26.78 2.33 -10.89
C LEU A 67 -25.81 3.05 -11.82
N TRP A 68 -25.20 4.12 -11.31
CA TRP A 68 -23.97 4.68 -11.86
C TRP A 68 -22.80 3.77 -11.49
N PRO A 69 -22.11 3.13 -12.46
CA PRO A 69 -21.16 2.04 -12.18
C PRO A 69 -19.80 2.50 -11.62
N PHE A 70 -19.74 3.75 -11.14
CA PHE A 70 -18.58 4.36 -10.52
C PHE A 70 -18.97 5.06 -9.24
N THR A 71 -17.97 5.58 -8.54
CA THR A 71 -18.16 6.56 -7.46
C THR A 71 -17.70 7.94 -7.90
N SER A 72 -18.24 8.97 -7.26
CA SER A 72 -17.97 10.37 -7.56
C SER A 72 -17.51 11.12 -6.30
N ARG A 73 -16.63 12.12 -6.47
CA ARG A 73 -16.17 13.00 -5.38
C ARG A 73 -17.27 13.94 -4.87
N GLY A 74 -18.19 14.31 -5.74
CA GLY A 74 -19.37 15.09 -5.40
C GLY A 74 -20.63 14.46 -5.97
N LYS A 75 -21.78 15.08 -5.68
CA LYS A 75 -23.08 14.71 -6.26
C LYS A 75 -23.18 15.19 -7.73
N SER A 76 -22.23 14.77 -8.56
CA SER A 76 -22.10 15.10 -9.99
C SER A 76 -21.42 13.95 -10.74
N PHE A 77 -21.87 13.72 -11.97
CA PHE A 77 -21.30 12.73 -12.90
C PHE A 77 -19.89 13.10 -13.37
N ASP A 78 -19.56 14.39 -13.42
CA ASP A 78 -18.26 14.91 -13.90
C ASP A 78 -17.09 14.66 -12.93
N THR A 79 -17.37 14.07 -11.77
CA THR A 79 -16.38 13.90 -10.68
C THR A 79 -16.05 12.44 -10.41
N LEU A 80 -16.12 11.63 -11.46
CA LEU A 80 -15.92 10.20 -11.47
C LEU A 80 -14.54 9.79 -10.89
N THR A 81 -14.51 8.68 -10.15
CA THR A 81 -13.32 8.13 -9.49
C THR A 81 -13.20 6.62 -9.74
N LEU A 82 -13.26 5.74 -8.73
CA LEU A 82 -13.06 4.30 -8.93
C LEU A 82 -14.39 3.59 -9.23
N PRO A 83 -14.34 2.46 -9.96
CA PRO A 83 -15.53 1.71 -10.34
C PRO A 83 -16.13 0.96 -9.15
N ILE A 84 -17.43 0.68 -9.23
CA ILE A 84 -18.08 -0.33 -8.40
C ILE A 84 -17.71 -1.70 -8.98
N ASN A 85 -17.11 -2.58 -8.17
CA ASN A 85 -16.61 -3.87 -8.61
C ASN A 85 -17.26 -5.07 -7.90
N VAL A 86 -18.06 -4.83 -6.86
CA VAL A 86 -18.91 -5.85 -6.26
C VAL A 86 -20.31 -5.27 -6.00
N VAL A 87 -21.34 -6.08 -6.20
CA VAL A 87 -22.73 -5.80 -5.81
C VAL A 87 -23.25 -6.99 -5.03
N VAL A 88 -23.92 -6.74 -3.91
CA VAL A 88 -24.59 -7.78 -3.12
C VAL A 88 -26.08 -7.48 -3.08
N GLU A 89 -26.91 -8.43 -3.52
CA GLU A 89 -28.38 -8.37 -3.41
C GLU A 89 -28.78 -8.67 -1.96
N GLY A 90 -28.62 -7.65 -1.12
CA GLY A 90 -29.02 -7.62 0.27
C GLY A 90 -28.68 -6.29 0.95
N ASP A 91 -29.27 -6.09 2.13
CA ASP A 91 -29.08 -4.88 2.92
C ASP A 91 -27.63 -4.71 3.41
N SER A 92 -27.13 -3.47 3.39
CA SER A 92 -25.74 -3.17 3.73
C SER A 92 -25.36 -3.54 5.17
N ALA A 93 -26.31 -3.52 6.13
CA ALA A 93 -26.05 -3.96 7.50
C ALA A 93 -25.85 -5.49 7.58
N ARG A 94 -26.55 -6.25 6.74
CA ARG A 94 -26.38 -7.71 6.62
C ARG A 94 -25.08 -8.08 5.92
N VAL A 95 -24.71 -7.36 4.87
CA VAL A 95 -23.41 -7.53 4.20
C VAL A 95 -22.27 -7.26 5.19
N ARG A 96 -22.35 -6.15 5.92
CA ARG A 96 -21.44 -5.82 7.02
C ARG A 96 -21.36 -6.95 8.04
N SER A 97 -22.50 -7.49 8.49
CA SER A 97 -22.48 -8.54 9.51
C SER A 97 -21.81 -9.83 9.03
N LEU A 98 -22.00 -10.19 7.75
CA LEU A 98 -21.32 -11.35 7.16
C LEU A 98 -19.80 -11.15 7.07
N LEU A 99 -19.35 -9.95 6.68
CA LEU A 99 -17.92 -9.67 6.52
C LEU A 99 -17.19 -9.47 7.85
N VAL A 100 -17.86 -8.94 8.89
CA VAL A 100 -17.23 -8.54 10.17
C VAL A 100 -17.43 -9.57 11.28
N TYR A 101 -18.55 -10.30 11.30
CA TYR A 101 -18.91 -11.16 12.44
C TYR A 101 -19.02 -12.66 12.12
N SER A 102 -18.70 -13.09 10.90
CA SER A 102 -18.58 -14.52 10.58
C SER A 102 -17.36 -15.15 11.26
N GLN A 103 -17.34 -16.47 11.40
CA GLN A 103 -16.28 -17.18 12.13
C GLN A 103 -14.88 -16.94 11.54
N ASP A 104 -14.81 -16.75 10.22
CA ASP A 104 -13.57 -16.49 9.48
C ASP A 104 -13.45 -15.01 9.04
N ALA A 105 -14.17 -14.10 9.71
CA ALA A 105 -14.14 -12.67 9.41
C ALA A 105 -12.75 -12.07 9.66
N ARG A 106 -12.24 -11.34 8.67
CA ARG A 106 -10.98 -10.58 8.74
C ARG A 106 -11.17 -9.08 8.56
N TRP A 107 -12.42 -8.65 8.34
CA TRP A 107 -12.73 -7.27 8.03
C TRP A 107 -13.04 -6.49 9.31
N ASP A 108 -12.34 -5.37 9.47
CA ASP A 108 -12.54 -4.41 10.56
C ASP A 108 -13.30 -3.18 10.07
N GLU A 109 -14.01 -2.52 10.99
CA GLU A 109 -14.67 -1.25 10.69
C GLU A 109 -13.70 -0.08 10.63
N THR A 110 -13.81 0.72 9.57
CA THR A 110 -13.03 1.95 9.43
C THR A 110 -13.65 3.06 10.27
N ASN A 111 -13.03 3.38 11.40
CA ASN A 111 -13.45 4.49 12.26
C ASN A 111 -12.90 5.86 11.78
N GLU A 112 -13.39 6.96 12.36
CA GLU A 112 -13.02 8.34 11.97
C GLU A 112 -11.51 8.65 12.05
N SER A 113 -10.77 7.96 12.91
CA SER A 113 -9.32 8.15 12.98
C SER A 113 -8.60 7.52 11.79
N TRP A 114 -9.19 6.50 11.18
CA TRP A 114 -8.70 5.77 10.00
C TRP A 114 -9.18 6.36 8.67
N LYS A 115 -10.20 7.23 8.71
CA LYS A 115 -10.67 7.97 7.54
C LYS A 115 -9.72 9.12 7.21
N GLU A 116 -9.51 9.31 5.91
CA GLU A 116 -8.85 10.51 5.38
C GLU A 116 -9.64 11.77 5.78
N VAL A 117 -8.96 12.92 5.88
CA VAL A 117 -9.64 14.17 6.29
C VAL A 117 -10.56 14.64 5.14
N PRO A 118 -11.87 14.85 5.39
CA PRO A 118 -12.75 15.42 4.39
C PRO A 118 -12.31 16.85 4.01
N GLY A 119 -12.23 17.17 2.73
CA GLY A 119 -12.18 18.56 2.26
C GLY A 119 -10.86 19.11 1.70
N GLU A 120 -9.86 18.30 1.37
CA GLU A 120 -8.72 18.77 0.56
C GLU A 120 -9.14 18.98 -0.91
N ARG A 121 -9.81 20.10 -1.17
CA ARG A 121 -10.01 20.66 -2.51
C ARG A 121 -8.66 21.17 -3.03
N ASN A 122 -8.15 20.59 -4.12
CA ASN A 122 -7.20 21.30 -4.97
C ASN A 122 -7.78 21.53 -6.37
N LEU A 123 -7.51 22.76 -6.84
CA LEU A 123 -7.83 23.34 -8.13
C LEU A 123 -6.77 22.88 -9.15
N SER A 124 -7.02 21.78 -9.85
CA SER A 124 -6.36 21.48 -11.11
C SER A 124 -7.23 20.56 -11.98
N SER A 125 -8.34 21.14 -12.47
CA SER A 125 -8.88 20.76 -13.78
C SER A 125 -7.96 21.34 -14.85
N ALA A 126 -6.79 20.74 -15.03
CA ALA A 126 -5.84 21.16 -16.06
C ALA A 126 -5.05 19.96 -16.60
N ASP A 127 -5.76 18.89 -16.88
CA ASP A 127 -5.49 18.09 -18.08
C ASP A 127 -6.81 17.41 -18.46
N GLY A 128 -7.08 17.23 -19.74
CA GLY A 128 -8.34 16.67 -20.28
C GLY A 128 -8.58 15.20 -19.95
N SER A 129 -8.08 14.72 -18.82
CA SER A 129 -8.35 13.41 -18.23
C SER A 129 -9.55 13.54 -17.28
N VAL A 130 -10.63 12.81 -17.57
CA VAL A 130 -11.78 12.66 -16.67
C VAL A 130 -11.39 11.99 -15.34
N TRP A 131 -10.22 11.33 -15.32
CA TRP A 131 -9.60 10.76 -14.14
C TRP A 131 -8.85 11.83 -13.35
N GLY A 132 -9.37 12.15 -12.17
CA GLY A 132 -8.62 12.90 -11.15
C GLY A 132 -8.11 11.95 -10.05
N PRO A 133 -6.97 12.23 -9.40
CA PRO A 133 -6.58 11.51 -8.20
C PRO A 133 -7.72 11.55 -7.17
N ALA A 134 -8.02 10.41 -6.53
CA ALA A 134 -9.08 10.31 -5.54
C ALA A 134 -8.74 11.24 -4.35
N THR A 135 -9.36 12.41 -4.29
CA THR A 135 -9.19 13.38 -3.20
C THR A 135 -10.50 13.56 -2.44
N GLY A 136 -10.42 13.51 -1.11
CA GLY A 136 -11.55 13.64 -0.18
C GLY A 136 -12.08 12.30 0.33
N ALA A 137 -12.64 12.32 1.55
CA ALA A 137 -13.20 11.13 2.22
C ALA A 137 -14.55 10.72 1.66
N ASP A 138 -15.43 11.69 1.39
CA ASP A 138 -16.80 11.42 0.96
C ASP A 138 -16.83 10.95 -0.50
N ARG A 139 -17.51 9.84 -0.74
CA ARG A 139 -17.78 9.32 -2.07
C ARG A 139 -19.27 9.08 -2.23
N TYR A 140 -19.79 9.42 -3.40
CA TYR A 140 -21.18 9.22 -3.75
C TYR A 140 -21.30 8.25 -4.92
N THR A 141 -22.40 7.50 -4.99
CA THR A 141 -22.84 6.89 -6.23
C THR A 141 -24.26 7.35 -6.54
N TYR A 142 -24.63 7.35 -7.81
CA TYR A 142 -25.97 7.74 -8.23
C TYR A 142 -26.80 6.49 -8.51
N VAL A 143 -28.04 6.50 -8.02
CA VAL A 143 -29.01 5.44 -8.27
C VAL A 143 -30.34 6.04 -8.70
N ASP A 144 -31.05 5.33 -9.56
CA ASP A 144 -32.39 5.66 -10.01
C ASP A 144 -33.26 4.42 -9.79
N THR A 145 -34.13 4.53 -8.78
CA THR A 145 -34.98 3.47 -8.22
C THR A 145 -36.44 3.84 -8.38
N ASP A 146 -37.37 2.88 -8.32
CA ASP A 146 -38.81 3.20 -8.43
C ASP A 146 -39.32 4.06 -7.25
N ALA A 147 -38.75 3.87 -6.06
CA ALA A 147 -38.94 4.74 -4.90
C ALA A 147 -37.70 4.72 -3.99
N PRO A 148 -37.09 5.87 -3.66
CA PRO A 148 -37.64 7.23 -3.79
C PRO A 148 -37.35 7.94 -5.13
N GLY A 149 -36.79 7.26 -6.14
CA GLY A 149 -36.38 7.87 -7.42
C GLY A 149 -34.87 8.01 -7.57
N ALA A 150 -34.48 8.87 -8.51
CA ALA A 150 -33.12 9.33 -8.75
C ALA A 150 -32.49 10.05 -7.54
N LEU A 151 -31.41 9.51 -6.96
CA LEU A 151 -30.67 10.15 -5.87
C LEU A 151 -29.18 9.80 -5.85
N TRP A 152 -28.40 10.67 -5.21
CA TRP A 152 -27.00 10.42 -4.88
C TRP A 152 -26.90 9.83 -3.47
N VAL A 153 -26.38 8.60 -3.40
CA VAL A 153 -26.19 7.79 -2.20
C VAL A 153 -24.78 8.01 -1.68
N ASP A 154 -24.65 8.25 -0.38
CA ASP A 154 -23.39 8.25 0.34
C ASP A 154 -23.04 6.86 0.89
N GLU A 155 -21.82 6.72 1.37
CA GLU A 155 -21.34 5.48 1.97
C GLU A 155 -22.11 5.13 3.26
N SER A 156 -22.68 3.92 3.34
CA SER A 156 -23.35 3.45 4.55
C SER A 156 -22.36 2.89 5.58
N THR A 157 -21.26 2.28 5.13
CA THR A 157 -20.21 1.70 5.97
C THR A 157 -18.90 1.62 5.20
N GLN A 158 -17.76 1.72 5.92
CA GLN A 158 -16.43 1.46 5.39
C GLN A 158 -15.76 0.35 6.19
N LEU A 159 -15.18 -0.63 5.48
CA LEU A 159 -14.50 -1.78 6.08
C LEU A 159 -13.08 -1.91 5.53
N HIS A 160 -12.15 -2.44 6.30
CA HIS A 160 -10.79 -2.71 5.82
C HIS A 160 -10.23 -4.05 6.33
N ASP A 161 -9.25 -4.57 5.61
CA ASP A 161 -8.42 -5.72 6.00
C ASP A 161 -6.96 -5.37 5.71
N GLY A 162 -6.13 -5.33 6.75
CA GLY A 162 -4.71 -4.95 6.70
C GLY A 162 -4.35 -3.78 7.61
N THR A 163 -3.19 -3.17 7.35
CA THR A 163 -2.61 -2.13 8.24
C THR A 163 -2.69 -0.74 7.63
N TYR A 164 -2.88 0.28 8.47
CA TYR A 164 -2.94 1.69 8.06
C TYR A 164 -1.64 2.14 7.39
N PHE A 165 -0.46 1.84 7.96
CA PHE A 165 0.84 2.24 7.42
C PHE A 165 1.48 1.23 6.47
N GLY A 166 0.82 0.11 6.19
CA GLY A 166 1.27 -0.89 5.23
C GLY A 166 0.42 -0.87 3.97
N SER A 167 -0.13 -2.03 3.62
CA SER A 167 -1.18 -2.18 2.62
C SER A 167 -2.45 -2.68 3.30
N ARG A 168 -3.60 -2.29 2.76
CA ARG A 168 -4.91 -2.83 3.14
C ARG A 168 -5.82 -2.93 1.93
N ILE A 169 -6.81 -3.82 2.04
CA ILE A 169 -8.00 -3.79 1.19
C ILE A 169 -9.02 -2.93 1.91
N HIS A 170 -9.64 -2.01 1.18
CA HIS A 170 -10.62 -1.07 1.70
C HIS A 170 -11.92 -1.17 0.90
N LEU A 171 -13.03 -1.28 1.61
CA LEU A 171 -14.38 -1.39 1.06
C LEU A 171 -15.18 -0.16 1.43
N ARG A 172 -15.83 0.45 0.45
CA ARG A 172 -16.92 1.42 0.68
C ARG A 172 -18.24 0.78 0.24
N LEU A 173 -19.18 0.67 1.16
CA LEU A 173 -20.50 0.08 0.93
C LEU A 173 -21.53 1.19 0.71
N TYR A 174 -22.41 0.99 -0.27
CA TYR A 174 -23.50 1.89 -0.63
C TYR A 174 -24.81 1.10 -0.60
N GLY A 175 -25.54 1.18 0.51
CA GLY A 175 -26.82 0.49 0.68
C GLY A 175 -27.97 1.23 -0.02
N VAL A 176 -28.79 0.50 -0.77
CA VAL A 176 -29.90 1.02 -1.57
C VAL A 176 -31.12 0.11 -1.43
N GLY A 177 -32.31 0.69 -1.60
CA GLY A 177 -33.59 -0.02 -1.54
C GLY A 177 -34.21 -0.07 -0.14
N SER A 178 -35.31 -0.81 -0.02
CA SER A 178 -36.05 -0.99 1.24
C SER A 178 -36.41 -2.46 1.45
N GLN A 179 -36.69 -2.82 2.71
CA GLN A 179 -36.85 -4.20 3.22
C GLN A 179 -37.43 -5.19 2.18
N GLY A 180 -36.62 -6.20 1.83
CA GLY A 180 -36.97 -7.28 0.90
C GLY A 180 -36.33 -7.13 -0.49
N ASN A 181 -36.11 -5.89 -0.96
CA ASN A 181 -35.52 -5.56 -2.26
C ASN A 181 -34.29 -4.65 -2.13
N SER A 182 -33.55 -4.77 -1.02
CA SER A 182 -32.34 -4.00 -0.80
C SER A 182 -31.13 -4.65 -1.47
N TRP A 183 -30.21 -3.82 -1.92
CA TRP A 183 -28.92 -4.23 -2.47
C TRP A 183 -27.82 -3.25 -2.05
N THR A 184 -26.57 -3.69 -2.14
CA THR A 184 -25.40 -2.94 -1.71
C THR A 184 -24.36 -2.94 -2.82
N ALA A 185 -24.06 -1.75 -3.36
CA ALA A 185 -22.87 -1.59 -4.19
C ALA A 185 -21.63 -1.47 -3.31
N ILE A 186 -20.52 -2.06 -3.75
CA ILE A 186 -19.25 -2.07 -3.02
C ILE A 186 -18.13 -1.63 -3.96
N GLN A 187 -17.36 -0.67 -3.48
CA GLN A 187 -16.07 -0.30 -4.06
C GLN A 187 -14.96 -0.96 -3.24
N ALA A 188 -14.42 -2.07 -3.73
CA ALA A 188 -13.27 -2.76 -3.16
C ALA A 188 -11.97 -2.30 -3.83
N HIS A 189 -10.99 -1.85 -3.06
CA HIS A 189 -9.70 -1.40 -3.59
C HIS A 189 -8.55 -1.70 -2.64
N ARG A 190 -7.35 -1.89 -3.18
CA ARG A 190 -6.12 -2.01 -2.40
C ARG A 190 -5.44 -0.66 -2.35
N ASP A 191 -5.11 -0.21 -1.15
CA ASP A 191 -4.37 1.01 -0.94
C ASP A 191 -3.17 0.80 -0.01
N TYR A 192 -2.28 1.79 -0.01
CA TYR A 192 -1.12 1.85 0.88
C TYR A 192 -0.85 3.29 1.32
N TRP A 193 -0.20 3.46 2.48
CA TRP A 193 0.23 4.77 2.94
C TRP A 193 1.46 5.28 2.17
N ASP A 194 1.30 6.39 1.44
CA ASP A 194 2.38 7.09 0.75
C ASP A 194 2.90 8.27 1.59
N TRP A 195 4.14 8.15 2.09
CA TRP A 195 4.80 9.18 2.90
C TRP A 195 5.03 10.50 2.17
N PHE A 196 5.13 10.53 0.84
CA PHE A 196 5.25 11.79 0.11
C PHE A 196 3.91 12.50 -0.03
N ARG A 197 2.81 11.74 -0.11
CA ARG A 197 1.46 12.28 -0.29
C ARG A 197 0.71 12.44 1.03
N LEU A 198 1.19 11.83 2.12
CA LEU A 198 0.56 11.78 3.44
C LEU A 198 -0.90 11.29 3.42
N ARG A 199 -1.17 10.29 2.58
CA ARG A 199 -2.50 9.70 2.37
C ARG A 199 -2.40 8.30 1.79
N HIS A 200 -3.54 7.62 1.69
CA HIS A 200 -3.62 6.32 1.03
C HIS A 200 -3.65 6.50 -0.48
N THR A 201 -2.89 5.67 -1.19
CA THR A 201 -2.86 5.64 -2.66
C THR A 201 -3.32 4.29 -3.15
N VAL A 202 -4.27 4.29 -4.08
CA VAL A 202 -4.84 3.08 -4.67
C VAL A 202 -3.86 2.44 -5.65
N THR A 203 -3.78 1.12 -5.62
CA THR A 203 -2.85 0.32 -6.42
C THR A 203 -3.52 -0.75 -7.26
N GLY A 204 -4.74 -1.16 -6.92
CA GLY A 204 -5.48 -2.18 -7.66
C GLY A 204 -6.90 -2.36 -7.15
N LEU A 205 -7.70 -3.01 -7.98
CA LEU A 205 -9.14 -3.21 -7.86
C LEU A 205 -9.51 -4.69 -8.06
N ALA A 206 -8.86 -5.39 -9.01
CA ALA A 206 -9.21 -6.77 -9.34
C ALA A 206 -8.90 -7.76 -8.20
N GLY A 207 -7.72 -7.65 -7.58
CA GLY A 207 -7.35 -8.46 -6.42
C GLY A 207 -8.34 -8.30 -5.24
N PRO A 208 -8.62 -7.06 -4.79
CA PRO A 208 -9.68 -6.75 -3.82
C PRO A 208 -11.05 -7.34 -4.15
N GLN A 209 -11.51 -7.21 -5.40
CA GLN A 209 -12.78 -7.78 -5.84
C GLN A 209 -12.80 -9.30 -5.64
N HIS A 210 -11.73 -9.99 -6.04
CA HIS A 210 -11.65 -11.45 -5.89
C HIS A 210 -11.57 -11.88 -4.42
N THR A 211 -10.89 -11.10 -3.55
CA THR A 211 -10.89 -11.36 -2.11
C THR A 211 -12.30 -11.27 -1.53
N VAL A 212 -13.06 -10.21 -1.85
CA VAL A 212 -14.44 -10.05 -1.38
C VAL A 212 -15.34 -11.14 -1.93
N GLU A 213 -15.19 -11.49 -3.20
CA GLU A 213 -15.92 -12.58 -3.86
C GLU A 213 -15.72 -13.91 -3.11
N ARG A 214 -14.46 -14.29 -2.84
CA ARG A 214 -14.13 -15.51 -2.09
C ARG A 214 -14.72 -15.47 -0.69
N ASP A 215 -14.46 -14.39 0.06
CA ASP A 215 -14.89 -14.26 1.46
C ASP A 215 -16.44 -14.29 1.59
N LEU A 216 -17.18 -13.89 0.54
CA LEU A 216 -18.63 -14.02 0.46
C LEU A 216 -19.06 -15.43 0.02
N MET A 217 -18.40 -16.06 -0.97
CA MET A 217 -18.71 -17.44 -1.39
C MET A 217 -18.63 -18.44 -0.24
N ASP A 218 -17.74 -18.21 0.73
CA ASP A 218 -17.57 -19.06 1.92
C ASP A 218 -18.71 -18.90 2.94
N GLN A 219 -19.64 -17.93 2.74
CA GLN A 219 -20.75 -17.68 3.66
C GLN A 219 -21.96 -18.58 3.37
N PRO A 220 -22.53 -19.27 4.37
CA PRO A 220 -23.74 -20.09 4.19
C PRO A 220 -24.98 -19.32 3.70
N ALA A 221 -24.98 -17.99 3.88
CA ALA A 221 -26.07 -17.12 3.48
C ALA A 221 -26.04 -16.77 1.98
N VAL A 222 -24.98 -17.09 1.25
CA VAL A 222 -24.87 -16.80 -0.19
C VAL A 222 -25.48 -17.94 -1.00
N THR A 223 -26.38 -17.60 -1.92
CA THR A 223 -27.07 -18.57 -2.79
C THR A 223 -26.46 -18.65 -4.17
N GLU A 224 -26.00 -17.52 -4.71
CA GLU A 224 -25.40 -17.43 -6.04
C GLU A 224 -24.31 -16.36 -6.08
N VAL A 225 -23.27 -16.63 -6.87
CA VAL A 225 -22.28 -15.62 -7.27
C VAL A 225 -22.11 -15.68 -8.77
N ARG A 226 -22.25 -14.52 -9.43
CA ARG A 226 -22.17 -14.39 -10.89
C ARG A 226 -21.34 -13.18 -11.29
N ARG A 227 -20.75 -13.22 -12.49
CA ARG A 227 -20.02 -12.09 -13.08
C ARG A 227 -20.90 -11.40 -14.12
N VAL A 228 -21.04 -10.08 -14.02
CA VAL A 228 -21.81 -9.26 -14.96
C VAL A 228 -20.94 -8.16 -15.52
N ARG A 229 -20.97 -7.96 -16.84
CA ARG A 229 -20.23 -6.87 -17.46
C ARG A 229 -21.00 -5.56 -17.28
N TYR A 230 -20.41 -4.62 -16.56
CA TYR A 230 -20.90 -3.24 -16.43
C TYR A 230 -20.18 -2.29 -17.38
N GLY A 231 -19.07 -2.71 -17.99
CA GLY A 231 -18.29 -1.87 -18.91
C GLY A 231 -17.61 -0.70 -18.20
N ASN A 232 -17.29 -0.87 -16.92
CA ASN A 232 -16.65 0.12 -16.06
C ASN A 232 -15.15 -0.18 -15.84
N GLY A 233 -14.49 -0.68 -16.88
CA GLY A 233 -13.09 -1.08 -16.86
C GLY A 233 -12.11 0.06 -17.19
N GLY A 234 -10.86 -0.30 -17.44
CA GLY A 234 -9.82 0.60 -17.94
C GLY A 234 -9.19 1.54 -16.91
N ILE A 235 -9.54 1.38 -15.62
CA ILE A 235 -8.88 2.06 -14.49
C ILE A 235 -8.09 1.01 -13.72
N PHE A 236 -6.79 1.28 -13.50
CA PHE A 236 -5.87 0.31 -12.87
C PHE A 236 -5.96 -1.06 -13.58
N ASP A 237 -6.32 -2.11 -12.85
CA ASP A 237 -6.47 -3.49 -13.31
C ASP A 237 -7.96 -3.91 -13.44
N ALA A 238 -8.91 -2.97 -13.44
CA ALA A 238 -10.34 -3.28 -13.61
C ALA A 238 -10.68 -3.64 -15.06
N ASP A 239 -11.34 -4.78 -15.24
CA ASP A 239 -11.71 -5.38 -16.53
C ASP A 239 -13.16 -5.10 -16.96
N GLY A 240 -13.90 -4.31 -16.18
CA GLY A 240 -15.29 -3.97 -16.45
C GLY A 240 -16.31 -5.05 -16.07
N TRP A 241 -15.87 -6.15 -15.43
CA TRP A 241 -16.73 -7.18 -14.88
C TRP A 241 -16.92 -7.00 -13.37
N VAL A 242 -18.17 -7.02 -12.94
CA VAL A 242 -18.58 -6.87 -11.55
C VAL A 242 -19.03 -8.22 -10.99
N THR A 243 -18.63 -8.51 -9.76
CA THR A 243 -19.12 -9.66 -9.01
C THR A 243 -20.48 -9.30 -8.42
N VAL A 244 -21.51 -10.08 -8.75
CA VAL A 244 -22.85 -9.94 -8.17
C VAL A 244 -23.13 -11.15 -7.31
N VAL A 245 -23.50 -10.91 -6.05
CA VAL A 245 -23.75 -11.94 -5.03
C VAL A 245 -25.20 -11.87 -4.60
N GLU A 246 -25.90 -13.00 -4.62
CA GLU A 246 -27.26 -13.13 -4.09
C GLU A 246 -27.23 -13.74 -2.69
N LEU A 247 -27.98 -13.13 -1.76
CA LEU A 247 -28.14 -13.66 -0.40
C LEU A 247 -29.48 -14.39 -0.27
N ALA A 248 -29.48 -15.54 0.40
CA ALA A 248 -30.69 -16.20 0.83
C ALA A 248 -31.57 -15.24 1.65
N PRO A 249 -32.91 -15.34 1.62
CA PRO A 249 -33.77 -14.54 2.49
C PRO A 249 -33.35 -14.65 3.96
N PRO A 250 -33.53 -13.59 4.78
CA PRO A 250 -33.27 -13.70 6.21
C PRO A 250 -34.10 -14.85 6.77
N GLN A 251 -33.45 -15.84 7.40
CA GLN A 251 -34.19 -16.83 8.17
C GLN A 251 -34.76 -16.12 9.39
N LEU A 252 -36.03 -15.75 9.31
CA LEU A 252 -36.78 -15.38 10.50
C LEU A 252 -36.72 -16.60 11.40
N VAL A 253 -36.05 -16.47 12.56
CA VAL A 253 -36.28 -17.40 13.66
C VAL A 253 -37.76 -17.25 13.95
N SER A 254 -38.55 -18.21 13.50
CA SER A 254 -39.90 -18.37 14.03
C SER A 254 -39.71 -18.47 15.53
N GLU A 255 -40.31 -17.56 16.29
CA GLU A 255 -40.67 -17.81 17.67
C GLU A 255 -41.62 -19.02 17.63
N GLU A 256 -41.06 -20.21 17.41
CA GLU A 256 -41.74 -21.44 17.70
C GLU A 256 -41.90 -21.38 19.20
N SER A 257 -43.14 -21.15 19.60
CA SER A 257 -43.62 -21.16 20.96
C SER A 257 -42.84 -22.20 21.75
N VAL A 258 -42.12 -21.73 22.78
CA VAL A 258 -41.65 -22.57 23.87
C VAL A 258 -42.92 -23.13 24.54
N ASP A 259 -43.47 -24.16 23.94
CA ASP A 259 -44.63 -24.88 24.44
C ASP A 259 -44.08 -25.93 25.39
N ASP A 260 -44.30 -25.67 26.69
CA ASP A 260 -44.30 -26.58 27.82
C ASP A 260 -43.58 -27.93 27.59
N GLN A 261 -42.28 -27.96 27.87
CA GLN A 261 -41.63 -29.19 28.30
C GLN A 261 -41.63 -29.23 29.82
N PRO A 262 -42.29 -30.21 30.47
CA PRO A 262 -42.30 -30.30 31.91
C PRO A 262 -40.90 -30.62 32.40
N VAL A 263 -40.44 -29.80 33.36
CA VAL A 263 -39.26 -30.05 34.17
C VAL A 263 -39.37 -31.45 34.76
N SER A 264 -38.53 -32.37 34.28
CA SER A 264 -38.19 -33.58 35.02
C SER A 264 -36.85 -33.32 35.70
N ASP A 265 -36.95 -33.12 37.02
CA ASP A 265 -35.84 -33.34 37.94
C ASP A 265 -35.31 -34.75 37.71
N ASP A 266 -34.06 -34.89 37.28
CA ASP A 266 -33.27 -36.04 37.68
C ASP A 266 -31.82 -35.62 37.96
N THR A 267 -31.46 -35.87 39.21
CA THR A 267 -30.18 -35.55 39.83
C THR A 267 -29.25 -36.75 39.71
N ALA A 268 -27.98 -36.47 39.44
CA ALA A 268 -26.78 -37.29 39.65
C ALA A 268 -26.47 -38.43 38.65
N SER A 269 -25.30 -38.34 38.01
CA SER A 269 -24.17 -39.21 38.39
C SER A 269 -22.90 -38.83 37.60
N SER A 270 -21.85 -38.48 38.34
CA SER A 270 -20.47 -38.46 37.91
C SER A 270 -20.04 -39.83 37.37
N THR A 271 -19.37 -39.87 36.22
CA THR A 271 -18.31 -40.85 35.94
C THR A 271 -17.35 -40.31 34.90
N ASN A 272 -16.11 -40.07 35.35
CA ASN A 272 -14.90 -39.96 34.54
C ASN A 272 -14.53 -41.32 33.90
N ASN A 273 -13.58 -41.24 32.95
CA ASN A 273 -12.75 -42.27 32.29
C ASN A 273 -13.17 -42.54 30.83
N ASP A 274 -12.32 -42.57 29.81
CA ASP A 274 -10.86 -42.49 29.58
C ASP A 274 -10.70 -42.06 28.08
N VAL A 275 -9.85 -41.10 27.68
CA VAL A 275 -8.46 -41.28 27.17
C VAL A 275 -8.30 -42.47 26.18
N ASP A 276 -8.30 -42.22 24.87
CA ASP A 276 -7.10 -42.18 23.99
C ASP A 276 -7.43 -42.11 22.49
N ASP A 277 -6.46 -41.59 21.73
CA ASP A 277 -6.21 -41.74 20.29
C ASP A 277 -7.04 -40.96 19.25
N ALA A 278 -6.62 -39.72 18.99
CA ALA A 278 -6.73 -39.10 17.66
C ALA A 278 -5.44 -38.32 17.34
N GLU A 279 -4.75 -38.75 16.29
CA GLU A 279 -3.48 -38.22 15.79
C GLU A 279 -3.56 -36.71 15.45
N PRO A 280 -2.50 -35.93 15.67
CA PRO A 280 -2.45 -34.55 15.21
C PRO A 280 -2.19 -34.50 13.70
N GLU A 281 -3.21 -34.04 12.96
CA GLU A 281 -3.12 -33.58 11.57
C GLU A 281 -1.99 -32.54 11.38
N PRO A 282 -1.25 -32.57 10.26
CA PRO A 282 -0.10 -31.72 10.02
C PRO A 282 -0.55 -30.27 9.79
N THR A 283 -0.18 -29.38 10.71
CA THR A 283 -0.30 -27.93 10.53
C THR A 283 0.51 -27.50 9.30
N SER A 284 -0.18 -26.99 8.28
CA SER A 284 0.40 -26.37 7.09
C SER A 284 1.02 -25.01 7.43
N SER A 285 2.10 -25.06 8.21
CA SER A 285 2.94 -23.95 8.64
C SER A 285 3.99 -23.59 7.58
N THR A 286 3.59 -23.50 6.32
CA THR A 286 4.50 -23.22 5.19
C THR A 286 4.49 -21.76 4.71
N ILE A 287 3.78 -20.85 5.38
CA ILE A 287 3.73 -19.42 4.99
C ILE A 287 4.44 -18.46 5.98
N GLU A 288 4.80 -18.87 7.20
CA GLU A 288 5.41 -17.95 8.20
C GLU A 288 6.95 -17.86 8.19
N LEU A 289 7.65 -18.71 7.44
CA LEU A 289 9.12 -18.78 7.49
C LEU A 289 9.81 -17.67 6.67
N THR A 290 9.18 -17.16 5.62
CA THR A 290 9.77 -16.15 4.72
C THR A 290 9.69 -14.74 5.31
N ASP A 291 8.57 -14.39 5.95
CA ASP A 291 8.39 -13.09 6.62
C ASP A 291 9.24 -12.97 7.89
N SER A 292 9.36 -14.08 8.64
CA SER A 292 10.24 -14.14 9.81
C SER A 292 11.71 -13.92 9.45
N LEU A 293 12.19 -14.43 8.31
CA LEU A 293 13.58 -14.26 7.88
C LEU A 293 13.91 -12.83 7.42
N VAL A 294 12.97 -12.12 6.81
CA VAL A 294 13.17 -10.70 6.42
C VAL A 294 13.15 -9.80 7.66
N VAL A 295 12.22 -10.03 8.60
CA VAL A 295 12.16 -9.31 9.87
C VAL A 295 13.38 -9.60 10.73
N LEU A 296 13.83 -10.85 10.84
CA LEU A 296 15.08 -11.22 11.51
C LEU A 296 16.31 -10.62 10.80
N SER A 297 16.30 -10.47 9.49
CA SER A 297 17.40 -9.85 8.75
C SER A 297 17.48 -8.34 8.99
N LEU A 298 16.34 -7.64 9.05
CA LEU A 298 16.27 -6.21 9.34
C LEU A 298 16.56 -5.91 10.82
N VAL A 299 16.08 -6.75 11.73
CA VAL A 299 16.44 -6.69 13.16
C VAL A 299 17.90 -7.06 13.36
N ALA A 300 18.45 -8.05 12.65
CA ALA A 300 19.88 -8.35 12.68
C ALA A 300 20.73 -7.22 12.08
N LEU A 301 20.23 -6.46 11.10
CA LEU A 301 20.93 -5.30 10.54
C LEU A 301 20.86 -4.08 11.48
N ALA A 302 19.74 -3.89 12.18
CA ALA A 302 19.58 -2.87 13.22
C ALA A 302 20.41 -3.22 14.48
N ILE A 303 20.46 -4.50 14.87
CA ILE A 303 21.31 -5.02 15.95
C ILE A 303 22.77 -5.08 15.51
N ALA A 304 23.10 -5.26 14.23
CA ALA A 304 24.48 -5.11 13.75
C ALA A 304 24.89 -3.62 13.71
N GLY A 305 23.96 -2.71 13.43
CA GLY A 305 24.17 -1.26 13.45
C GLY A 305 24.32 -0.68 14.87
N VAL A 306 23.58 -1.19 15.85
CA VAL A 306 23.60 -0.72 17.25
C VAL A 306 24.47 -1.61 18.15
N GLY A 307 24.41 -2.93 17.98
CA GLY A 307 25.21 -3.93 18.70
C GLY A 307 26.63 -4.11 18.17
N GLY A 308 26.92 -3.70 16.93
CA GLY A 308 28.30 -3.60 16.41
C GLY A 308 29.17 -2.61 17.19
N LEU A 309 28.55 -1.69 17.94
CA LEU A 309 29.26 -0.80 18.87
C LEU A 309 29.43 -1.38 20.28
N ALA A 310 28.63 -2.38 20.67
CA ALA A 310 28.52 -2.83 22.06
C ALA A 310 29.10 -4.24 22.33
N THR A 311 29.23 -5.12 21.33
CA THR A 311 29.72 -6.51 21.54
C THR A 311 31.21 -6.74 21.24
N PHE A 312 31.94 -5.75 20.71
CA PHE A 312 33.38 -5.86 20.43
C PHE A 312 34.30 -5.65 21.65
N ALA A 313 33.74 -5.37 22.83
CA ALA A 313 34.48 -4.88 23.99
C ALA A 313 34.94 -5.95 25.00
N ARG A 314 35.03 -7.25 24.65
CA ARG A 314 35.32 -8.31 25.65
C ARG A 314 36.50 -9.24 25.40
N ASP A 315 37.25 -9.14 24.30
CA ASP A 315 38.46 -9.97 24.11
C ASP A 315 39.59 -9.22 23.38
N GLY A 316 40.61 -8.78 24.12
CA GLY A 316 41.60 -7.77 23.69
C GLY A 316 42.64 -8.23 22.67
N ASP A 317 42.96 -9.52 22.61
CA ASP A 317 44.05 -10.03 21.76
C ASP A 317 43.61 -10.42 20.34
N ARG A 318 42.35 -10.88 20.17
CA ARG A 318 41.77 -11.16 18.84
C ARG A 318 41.25 -9.90 18.16
N THR A 319 40.82 -8.91 18.93
CA THR A 319 40.38 -7.62 18.42
C THR A 319 41.54 -6.83 17.81
N GLY A 320 42.74 -6.89 18.37
CA GLY A 320 43.92 -6.22 17.78
C GLY A 320 44.24 -6.69 16.36
N ALA A 321 44.28 -8.01 16.13
CA ALA A 321 44.58 -8.59 14.82
C ALA A 321 43.47 -8.34 13.78
N LEU A 322 42.20 -8.37 14.19
CA LEU A 322 41.05 -8.07 13.32
C LEU A 322 40.94 -6.58 13.02
N THR A 323 41.17 -5.71 14.01
CA THR A 323 41.19 -4.25 13.84
C THR A 323 42.32 -3.85 12.91
N GLU A 324 43.47 -4.50 13.01
CA GLU A 324 44.60 -4.19 12.13
C GLU A 324 44.41 -4.74 10.70
N ARG A 325 43.75 -5.90 10.54
CA ARG A 325 43.27 -6.36 9.22
C ARG A 325 42.21 -5.42 8.65
N PHE A 326 41.30 -4.91 9.47
CA PHE A 326 40.25 -3.98 9.06
C PHE A 326 40.84 -2.65 8.62
N HIS A 327 41.80 -2.09 9.38
CA HIS A 327 42.54 -0.88 9.00
C HIS A 327 43.35 -1.06 7.72
N ARG A 328 43.92 -2.25 7.47
CA ARG A 328 44.60 -2.56 6.20
C ARG A 328 43.63 -2.88 5.05
N SER A 329 42.37 -3.17 5.33
CA SER A 329 41.35 -3.45 4.32
C SER A 329 40.78 -2.16 3.73
N ARG A 330 40.16 -2.23 2.54
CA ARG A 330 39.44 -1.09 1.96
C ARG A 330 38.32 -0.56 2.86
N LEU A 331 37.79 -1.37 3.77
CA LEU A 331 36.74 -0.98 4.72
C LEU A 331 37.27 -0.12 5.88
N GLY A 332 38.59 -0.10 6.09
CA GLY A 332 39.25 0.78 7.06
C GLY A 332 39.41 2.21 6.56
N ASP A 333 39.23 2.49 5.26
CA ASP A 333 39.29 3.84 4.71
C ASP A 333 38.04 4.63 5.14
N PRO A 334 38.19 5.76 5.87
CA PRO A 334 37.07 6.60 6.30
C PRO A 334 36.19 7.08 5.12
N ARG A 335 36.75 7.17 3.91
CA ARG A 335 36.00 7.55 2.71
C ARG A 335 35.06 6.43 2.27
N VAL A 336 35.52 5.19 2.32
CA VAL A 336 34.71 4.00 2.02
C VAL A 336 33.60 3.85 3.06
N GLN A 337 33.92 4.03 4.35
CA GLN A 337 32.94 3.97 5.43
C GLN A 337 31.83 5.00 5.26
N ARG A 338 32.17 6.25 4.91
CA ARG A 338 31.16 7.30 4.63
C ARG A 338 30.31 6.99 3.40
N ALA A 339 30.91 6.41 2.37
CA ALA A 339 30.18 5.99 1.17
C ALA A 339 29.17 4.88 1.49
N ILE A 340 29.58 3.87 2.26
CA ILE A 340 28.71 2.79 2.74
C ILE A 340 27.63 3.36 3.65
N ALA A 341 27.99 4.22 4.60
CA ALA A 341 27.03 4.83 5.53
C ALA A 341 25.97 5.65 4.78
N LEU A 342 26.36 6.52 3.84
CA LEU A 342 25.39 7.29 3.05
C LEU A 342 24.43 6.37 2.29
N PHE A 343 24.98 5.40 1.56
CA PHE A 343 24.17 4.48 0.77
C PHE A 343 23.23 3.66 1.65
N ALA A 344 23.75 3.00 2.68
CA ALA A 344 22.98 2.14 3.56
C ALA A 344 21.93 2.92 4.35
N THR A 345 22.26 4.10 4.88
CA THR A 345 21.29 4.94 5.59
C THR A 345 20.16 5.37 4.66
N LEU A 346 20.46 5.76 3.41
CA LEU A 346 19.42 6.16 2.47
C LEU A 346 18.55 4.99 1.97
N VAL A 347 19.09 3.77 1.86
CA VAL A 347 18.28 2.56 1.61
C VAL A 347 17.35 2.29 2.80
N LEU A 348 17.90 2.32 4.01
CA LEU A 348 17.20 1.88 5.21
C LEU A 348 16.20 2.90 5.75
N LEU A 349 16.36 4.19 5.46
CA LEU A 349 15.52 5.24 6.02
C LEU A 349 14.02 5.07 5.72
N PRO A 350 13.56 4.92 4.45
CA PRO A 350 12.12 4.73 4.19
C PRO A 350 11.59 3.43 4.81
N LEU A 351 12.37 2.35 4.75
CA LEU A 351 12.02 1.05 5.32
C LEU A 351 11.90 1.10 6.85
N PHE A 352 12.84 1.78 7.51
CA PHE A 352 12.82 1.98 8.95
C PHE A 352 11.62 2.80 9.39
N ILE A 353 11.29 3.86 8.66
CA ILE A 353 10.12 4.70 8.95
C ILE A 353 8.83 3.87 8.84
N ARG A 354 8.69 3.06 7.78
CA ARG A 354 7.54 2.17 7.63
C ARG A 354 7.48 1.13 8.76
N TRP A 355 8.61 0.49 9.07
CA TRP A 355 8.69 -0.48 10.15
C TRP A 355 8.28 0.12 11.50
N VAL A 356 8.82 1.30 11.86
CA VAL A 356 8.44 1.99 13.10
C VAL A 356 6.97 2.36 13.09
N ALA A 357 6.42 2.81 11.95
CA ALA A 357 5.01 3.16 11.85
C ALA A 357 4.10 1.96 12.10
N LEU A 358 4.41 0.80 11.53
CA LEU A 358 3.66 -0.45 11.74
C LEU A 358 3.76 -0.93 13.20
N VAL A 359 4.94 -0.83 13.80
CA VAL A 359 5.12 -1.15 15.23
C VAL A 359 4.28 -0.23 16.11
N LEU A 360 4.30 1.09 15.83
CA LEU A 360 3.51 2.07 16.58
C LEU A 360 2.01 1.90 16.37
N GLU A 361 1.58 1.51 15.18
CA GLU A 361 0.18 1.20 14.86
C GLU A 361 -0.34 0.08 15.76
N GLY A 362 0.45 -0.97 16.00
CA GLY A 362 0.08 -2.05 16.92
C GLY A 362 -0.11 -1.61 18.37
N PHE A 363 0.55 -0.52 18.80
CA PHE A 363 0.38 0.04 20.16
C PHE A 363 -0.72 1.11 20.26
N ALA A 364 -0.96 1.85 19.18
CA ALA A 364 -1.89 2.97 19.15
C ALA A 364 -2.73 2.98 17.85
N PRO A 365 -3.57 1.94 17.64
CA PRO A 365 -4.27 1.75 16.36
C PRO A 365 -5.23 2.89 16.03
N ASN A 366 -5.79 3.58 17.01
CA ASN A 366 -6.74 4.68 16.81
C ASN A 366 -6.10 6.07 16.64
N HIS A 367 -4.77 6.14 16.44
CA HIS A 367 -4.04 7.40 16.34
C HIS A 367 -3.07 7.48 15.14
N PRO A 368 -3.44 7.03 13.94
CA PRO A 368 -2.52 7.04 12.79
C PRO A 368 -2.04 8.46 12.44
N LYS A 369 -2.89 9.48 12.54
CA LYS A 369 -2.51 10.88 12.24
C LYS A 369 -1.39 11.39 13.16
N ILE A 370 -1.35 10.93 14.42
CA ILE A 370 -0.28 11.28 15.38
C ILE A 370 1.02 10.58 14.98
N ILE A 371 0.95 9.28 14.67
CA ILE A 371 2.11 8.49 14.23
C ILE A 371 2.72 9.11 12.96
N ALA A 372 1.89 9.43 11.96
CA ALA A 372 2.32 10.10 10.74
C ALA A 372 2.98 11.46 11.04
N GLY A 373 2.36 12.28 11.88
CA GLY A 373 2.90 13.58 12.29
C GLY A 373 4.24 13.50 13.02
N LEU A 374 4.49 12.43 13.78
CA LEU A 374 5.76 12.19 14.47
C LEU A 374 6.87 11.71 13.53
N LEU A 375 6.54 10.84 12.57
CA LEU A 375 7.53 10.21 11.69
C LEU A 375 7.83 11.01 10.42
N TYR A 376 6.87 11.82 9.94
CA TYR A 376 7.05 12.61 8.73
C TYR A 376 8.24 13.60 8.79
N PRO A 377 8.53 14.29 9.91
CA PRO A 377 9.73 15.11 10.00
C PRO A 377 11.03 14.33 9.77
N VAL A 378 11.10 13.08 10.24
CA VAL A 378 12.25 12.20 10.01
C VAL A 378 12.33 11.80 8.54
N PHE A 379 11.19 11.49 7.92
CA PHE A 379 11.08 11.20 6.48
C PHE A 379 11.53 12.38 5.62
N ALA A 380 11.04 13.58 5.93
CA ALA A 380 11.26 14.79 5.15
C ALA A 380 12.68 15.37 5.31
N LEU A 381 13.25 15.31 6.52
CA LEU A 381 14.52 15.96 6.85
C LEU A 381 15.70 14.98 6.92
N GLY A 382 15.45 13.69 7.12
CA GLY A 382 16.50 12.68 7.24
C GLY A 382 17.34 12.52 5.97
N PRO A 383 16.76 12.26 4.79
CA PRO A 383 17.51 12.15 3.54
C PRO A 383 18.41 13.37 3.24
N PRO A 384 17.91 14.63 3.26
CA PRO A 384 18.76 15.77 2.98
C PRO A 384 19.83 15.98 4.06
N ALA A 385 19.55 15.70 5.33
CA ALA A 385 20.56 15.83 6.40
C ALA A 385 21.74 14.87 6.19
N VAL A 386 21.45 13.60 5.87
CA VAL A 386 22.48 12.58 5.61
C VAL A 386 23.27 12.91 4.34
N ALA A 387 22.59 13.34 3.28
CA ALA A 387 23.20 13.75 2.02
C ALA A 387 24.10 14.98 2.18
N LEU A 388 23.77 15.93 3.07
CA LEU A 388 24.61 17.10 3.32
C LEU A 388 25.81 16.81 4.23
N TRP A 389 25.68 15.86 5.16
CA TRP A 389 26.65 15.69 6.25
C TRP A 389 27.75 14.67 5.98
N LEU A 390 27.47 13.58 5.26
CA LEU A 390 28.41 12.47 5.06
C LEU A 390 29.45 12.67 3.93
N PRO A 391 29.10 13.22 2.76
CA PRO A 391 29.99 13.26 1.60
C PRO A 391 31.34 13.96 1.84
N ARG A 392 32.46 13.22 1.77
CA ARG A 392 33.82 13.76 1.90
C ARG A 392 34.86 12.92 1.15
N GLY A 393 35.79 13.58 0.46
CA GLY A 393 37.01 12.95 -0.10
C GLY A 393 36.87 12.20 -1.44
N TYR A 394 35.73 11.58 -1.77
CA TYR A 394 35.46 11.08 -3.13
C TYR A 394 34.90 12.16 -4.06
N SER A 395 34.88 11.91 -5.38
CA SER A 395 34.36 12.86 -6.37
C SER A 395 32.85 13.06 -6.26
N SER A 396 32.37 14.23 -6.67
CA SER A 396 30.95 14.63 -6.64
C SER A 396 30.03 13.61 -7.33
N GLU A 397 30.45 13.03 -8.46
CA GLU A 397 29.62 12.08 -9.22
C GLU A 397 29.35 10.80 -8.43
N ARG A 398 30.32 10.37 -7.60
CA ARG A 398 30.13 9.20 -6.73
C ARG A 398 29.11 9.49 -5.63
N TRP A 399 29.18 10.65 -5.01
CA TRP A 399 28.24 11.04 -3.96
C TRP A 399 26.82 11.22 -4.50
N PHE A 400 26.69 11.83 -5.68
CA PHE A 400 25.43 11.90 -6.42
C PHE A 400 24.86 10.48 -6.64
N GLY A 401 25.66 9.59 -7.25
CA GLY A 401 25.22 8.24 -7.59
C GLY A 401 24.84 7.41 -6.37
N LEU A 402 25.62 7.49 -5.27
CA LEU A 402 25.32 6.78 -4.03
C LEU A 402 24.02 7.26 -3.38
N ALA A 403 23.76 8.58 -3.38
CA ALA A 403 22.52 9.11 -2.83
C ALA A 403 21.31 8.77 -3.69
N PHE A 404 21.42 8.95 -5.01
CA PHE A 404 20.38 8.60 -5.98
C PHE A 404 20.02 7.11 -5.90
N LEU A 405 21.02 6.23 -5.97
CA LEU A 405 20.78 4.79 -5.97
C LEU A 405 20.36 4.28 -4.59
N GLY A 406 20.97 4.79 -3.51
CA GLY A 406 20.65 4.34 -2.16
C GLY A 406 19.18 4.62 -1.81
N TYR A 407 18.74 5.87 -1.97
CA TYR A 407 17.35 6.21 -1.69
C TYR A 407 16.38 5.58 -2.70
N GLY A 408 16.76 5.51 -3.97
CA GLY A 408 15.95 4.87 -5.02
C GLY A 408 15.69 3.39 -4.75
N ILE A 409 16.71 2.64 -4.36
CA ILE A 409 16.54 1.23 -3.92
C ILE A 409 15.64 1.16 -2.69
N GLY A 410 15.83 2.03 -1.70
CA GLY A 410 14.98 2.08 -0.52
C GLY A 410 13.50 2.24 -0.87
N LEU A 411 13.18 3.15 -1.80
CA LEU A 411 11.81 3.37 -2.28
C LEU A 411 11.24 2.20 -3.08
N VAL A 412 12.04 1.56 -3.94
CA VAL A 412 11.60 0.38 -4.71
C VAL A 412 11.31 -0.81 -3.79
N VAL A 413 12.18 -1.05 -2.81
CA VAL A 413 11.95 -2.11 -1.81
C VAL A 413 10.70 -1.79 -0.98
N ASP A 414 10.50 -0.52 -0.62
CA ASP A 414 9.31 -0.07 0.10
C ASP A 414 8.02 -0.31 -0.71
N PHE A 415 8.02 -0.01 -2.01
CA PHE A 415 6.92 -0.32 -2.94
C PHE A 415 6.65 -1.82 -3.06
N GLY A 416 7.70 -2.64 -3.15
CA GLY A 416 7.56 -4.09 -3.14
C GLY A 416 6.92 -4.59 -1.84
N PHE A 417 7.35 -4.05 -0.69
CA PHE A 417 6.79 -4.39 0.62
C PHE A 417 5.30 -4.05 0.75
N VAL A 418 4.85 -2.93 0.21
CA VAL A 418 3.42 -2.55 0.23
C VAL A 418 2.59 -3.14 -0.91
N GLY A 419 3.17 -4.03 -1.73
CA GLY A 419 2.46 -4.71 -2.81
C GLY A 419 2.09 -3.81 -3.99
N VAL A 420 2.84 -2.73 -4.23
CA VAL A 420 2.67 -1.89 -5.42
C VAL A 420 3.25 -2.63 -6.63
N SER A 421 2.37 -3.15 -7.49
CA SER A 421 2.74 -3.86 -8.73
C SER A 421 2.81 -2.95 -9.96
N VAL A 422 1.96 -1.92 -9.99
CA VAL A 422 1.87 -0.94 -11.08
C VAL A 422 2.10 0.46 -10.50
N VAL A 423 3.05 1.18 -11.07
CA VAL A 423 3.41 2.54 -10.64
C VAL A 423 2.98 3.53 -11.73
N PRO A 424 2.09 4.49 -11.43
CA PRO A 424 1.73 5.55 -12.36
C PRO A 424 2.95 6.33 -12.86
N LEU A 425 2.95 6.76 -14.12
CA LEU A 425 4.11 7.43 -14.74
C LEU A 425 4.44 8.77 -14.04
N ASP A 426 3.43 9.53 -13.66
CA ASP A 426 3.53 10.74 -12.86
C ASP A 426 4.28 10.50 -11.54
N LEU A 427 3.96 9.39 -10.86
CA LEU A 427 4.61 8.98 -9.63
C LEU A 427 6.09 8.65 -9.89
N VAL A 428 6.39 7.88 -10.94
CA VAL A 428 7.77 7.56 -11.34
C VAL A 428 8.57 8.83 -11.62
N LEU A 429 8.01 9.76 -12.38
CA LEU A 429 8.65 11.03 -12.72
C LEU A 429 8.92 11.88 -11.48
N HIS A 430 7.93 12.00 -10.58
CA HIS A 430 8.11 12.69 -9.31
C HIS A 430 9.25 12.07 -8.49
N ARG A 431 9.24 10.74 -8.31
CA ARG A 431 10.30 10.04 -7.56
C ARG A 431 11.66 10.22 -8.21
N PHE A 432 11.75 10.18 -9.53
CA PHE A 432 12.99 10.41 -10.25
C PHE A 432 13.56 11.80 -9.94
N VAL A 433 12.74 12.85 -9.98
CA VAL A 433 13.19 14.22 -9.69
C VAL A 433 13.57 14.39 -8.21
N VAL A 434 12.88 13.73 -7.28
CA VAL A 434 13.27 13.66 -5.85
C VAL A 434 14.67 13.04 -5.70
N LEU A 435 14.95 11.92 -6.40
CA LEU A 435 16.25 11.26 -6.36
C LEU A 435 17.36 12.14 -6.95
N VAL A 436 17.09 12.85 -8.05
CA VAL A 436 18.03 13.83 -8.62
C VAL A 436 18.30 14.96 -7.62
N SER A 437 17.27 15.52 -6.99
CA SER A 437 17.42 16.56 -5.97
C SER A 437 18.29 16.11 -4.79
N LEU A 438 18.08 14.89 -4.31
CA LEU A 438 18.90 14.29 -3.24
C LEU A 438 20.35 14.07 -3.68
N GLY A 439 20.57 13.61 -4.91
CA GLY A 439 21.91 13.50 -5.50
C GLY A 439 22.62 14.85 -5.56
N LEU A 440 21.92 15.93 -5.94
CA LEU A 440 22.46 17.30 -5.96
C LEU A 440 22.81 17.78 -4.55
N LEU A 441 21.98 17.49 -3.54
CA LEU A 441 22.30 17.78 -2.13
C LEU A 441 23.59 17.08 -1.69
N ALA A 442 23.81 15.83 -2.10
CA ALA A 442 25.05 15.11 -1.82
C ALA A 442 26.29 15.76 -2.47
N VAL A 443 26.14 16.32 -3.67
CA VAL A 443 27.19 17.11 -4.34
C VAL A 443 27.49 18.40 -3.58
N VAL A 444 26.46 19.12 -3.13
CA VAL A 444 26.60 20.35 -2.34
C VAL A 444 27.27 20.04 -1.00
N GLY A 445 26.84 18.99 -0.30
CA GLY A 445 27.45 18.52 0.95
C GLY A 445 28.94 18.22 0.78
N HIS A 446 29.30 17.56 -0.32
CA HIS A 446 30.70 17.29 -0.64
C HIS A 446 31.52 18.57 -0.84
N ARG A 447 31.03 19.51 -1.66
CA ARG A 447 31.76 20.77 -1.96
C ARG A 447 31.96 21.62 -0.71
N ARG A 448 30.94 21.73 0.15
CA ARG A 448 31.00 22.48 1.41
C ARG A 448 32.04 21.92 2.38
N SER A 449 32.32 20.62 2.32
CA SER A 449 33.32 19.99 3.19
C SER A 449 34.77 20.33 2.84
N GLY A 450 35.01 20.89 1.65
CA GLY A 450 36.34 21.13 1.11
C GLY A 450 36.70 22.60 1.00
N PHE A 451 36.48 23.43 2.04
CA PHE A 451 36.93 24.84 2.18
C PHE A 451 36.68 25.83 1.02
N ASP A 452 36.11 25.39 -0.10
CA ASP A 452 35.71 26.22 -1.22
C ASP A 452 34.39 26.89 -0.85
N ASP A 453 34.44 28.21 -0.70
CA ASP A 453 33.28 29.12 -0.62
C ASP A 453 32.51 29.18 -1.97
N ALA A 454 32.42 28.04 -2.67
CA ALA A 454 31.81 27.92 -3.97
C ALA A 454 30.29 27.73 -3.84
N ASN A 455 29.61 28.87 -3.99
CA ASN A 455 28.18 29.09 -4.21
C ASN A 455 27.26 29.13 -2.98
N SER A 456 27.16 30.33 -2.39
CA SER A 456 26.09 30.71 -1.44
C SER A 456 24.68 30.38 -1.93
N LEU A 457 24.47 30.28 -3.24
CA LEU A 457 23.17 29.99 -3.87
C LEU A 457 22.89 28.50 -4.09
N ALA A 458 23.89 27.62 -4.13
CA ALA A 458 23.67 26.20 -4.48
C ALA A 458 22.91 25.45 -3.40
N LEU A 459 23.29 25.65 -2.13
CA LEU A 459 22.61 25.06 -0.98
C LEU A 459 21.14 25.50 -0.88
N PRO A 460 20.80 26.81 -0.82
CA PRO A 460 19.40 27.22 -0.74
C PRO A 460 18.61 26.80 -1.99
N ALA A 461 19.21 26.75 -3.18
CA ALA A 461 18.52 26.25 -4.37
C ALA A 461 18.17 24.75 -4.27
N THR A 462 19.12 23.91 -3.85
CA THR A 462 18.87 22.46 -3.69
C THR A 462 17.90 22.14 -2.54
N ILE A 463 17.97 22.89 -1.43
CA ILE A 463 16.99 22.78 -0.34
C ILE A 463 15.61 23.25 -0.81
N GLY A 464 15.54 24.37 -1.53
CA GLY A 464 14.30 24.89 -2.11
C GLY A 464 13.65 23.90 -3.07
N LEU A 465 14.45 23.25 -3.93
CA LEU A 465 13.98 22.19 -4.82
C LEU A 465 13.45 20.99 -4.02
N TRP A 466 14.17 20.52 -3.00
CA TRP A 466 13.71 19.44 -2.13
C TRP A 466 12.37 19.77 -1.46
N ILE A 467 12.24 20.96 -0.87
CA ILE A 467 11.00 21.42 -0.24
C ILE A 467 9.87 21.47 -1.28
N LEU A 468 10.12 22.06 -2.46
CA LEU A 468 9.12 22.13 -3.52
C LEU A 468 8.63 20.73 -3.94
N LEU A 469 9.54 19.77 -4.05
CA LEU A 469 9.19 18.39 -4.40
C LEU A 469 8.47 17.63 -3.28
N LEU A 470 8.69 17.97 -2.01
CA LEU A 470 7.90 17.45 -0.90
C LEU A 470 6.50 18.07 -0.84
N LEU A 471 6.39 19.38 -1.12
CA LEU A 471 5.10 20.09 -1.08
C LEU A 471 4.23 19.79 -2.31
N TRP A 472 4.83 19.51 -3.47
CA TRP A 472 4.13 19.20 -4.71
C TRP A 472 3.02 18.13 -4.53
N PRO A 473 3.30 16.90 -4.04
CA PRO A 473 2.28 15.87 -3.84
C PRO A 473 1.20 16.21 -2.82
N LEU A 474 1.48 17.16 -1.92
CA LEU A 474 0.55 17.59 -0.87
C LEU A 474 -0.46 18.62 -1.41
N PHE A 475 -0.04 19.51 -2.32
CA PHE A 475 -0.88 20.64 -2.76
C PHE A 475 -1.26 20.64 -4.24
N LEU A 476 -0.49 19.99 -5.11
CA LEU A 476 -0.69 20.08 -6.55
C LEU A 476 -1.14 18.76 -7.17
N GLY A 477 -1.12 17.68 -6.38
CA GLY A 477 -1.27 16.32 -6.87
C GLY A 477 0.03 15.80 -7.46
N VAL A 478 0.18 14.49 -7.53
CA VAL A 478 1.16 13.82 -8.38
C VAL A 478 0.36 12.96 -9.33
#